data_AF-F0Y6X5-F1
#
_entry.id   AF-F0Y6X5-F1
#
_cell.length_a   1.000
_cell.length_b   1.000
_cell.length_c   1.000
_cell.angle_alpha   90.00
_cell.angle_beta   90.00
_cell.angle_gamma   90.00
#
_symmetry.space_group_name_H-M   'P 1'
#
loop_
_entity.id
_entity.type
_entity.pdbx_description
1 polymer ?
#
loop_
_entity_poly.entity_id
_entity_poly.type
_entity_poly.pdbx_seq_one_letter_code
_entity_poly.pdbx_strand_id
1 'polypeptide(L)'
;MSSTRSRLAAAAAAVGVGALLYARARRRRSSAAEALEPKTTAEVARRVELSVLRLCRVAHRGARDHGGEVVLVTNNNFALAPTIFRNVSSPLARAVLTSKLSREPFWRDAVAQTIFKAFAKIPRAPDYAPPLLQFMNEDCDFAMEHADGSFMDHLQFCFEYSAAHFPGESPNVLLLHSVLGVGTNYFPCDASKIPKLKALLTAREFTQVEAFPSLLRLIVRGAFLPALAAFEGPLASVELHRVIDNKRLVLSGDDLWTALNYQLVHLLDFLPAADWRAEIDKDLFLMNFAALHALLVAKGKLVARVDFDLAQALAPAPSPFAPDPKRLSLGDLIRDYVPSAIQAAIGRKEIAKYSKAIGHDLAFAVKPPRSRDFHADGTAARSPSKKAAA
;
A
#
# COMPACT_ATOMS: atom_id res chain seq x y z
N MET A 1 5.88 46.04 23.13
CA MET A 1 4.65 45.32 23.52
C MET A 1 3.70 44.96 22.36
N SER A 2 3.79 45.58 21.17
CA SER A 2 2.90 45.29 20.02
C SER A 2 3.18 43.95 19.29
N SER A 3 4.45 43.54 19.20
CA SER A 3 4.88 42.33 18.46
C SER A 3 4.41 41.00 19.07
N THR A 4 4.31 40.91 20.39
CA THR A 4 3.96 39.66 21.09
C THR A 4 2.47 39.32 20.98
N ARG A 5 1.59 40.33 20.96
CA ARG A 5 0.13 40.14 20.81
C ARG A 5 -0.25 39.67 19.40
N SER A 6 0.44 40.16 18.36
CA SER A 6 0.25 39.71 16.98
C SER A 6 0.62 38.24 16.77
N ARG A 7 1.72 37.77 17.39
CA ARG A 7 2.15 36.37 17.32
C ARG A 7 1.22 35.42 18.08
N LEU A 8 0.67 35.84 19.22
CA LEU A 8 -0.31 35.07 19.99
C LEU A 8 -1.66 34.95 19.26
N ALA A 9 -2.11 36.01 18.57
CA ALA A 9 -3.34 35.97 17.78
C ALA A 9 -3.20 35.04 16.55
N ALA A 10 -2.05 35.06 15.86
CA ALA A 10 -1.78 34.16 14.73
C ALA A 10 -1.67 32.68 15.17
N ALA A 11 -1.06 32.41 16.33
CA ALA A 11 -1.00 31.07 16.90
C ALA A 11 -2.38 30.54 17.33
N ALA A 12 -3.22 31.39 17.95
CA ALA A 12 -4.58 31.03 18.32
C ALA A 12 -5.48 30.75 17.10
N ALA A 13 -5.32 31.51 16.00
CA ALA A 13 -6.03 31.27 14.74
C ALA A 13 -5.61 29.94 14.09
N ALA A 14 -4.32 29.58 14.11
CA ALA A 14 -3.82 28.32 13.57
C ALA A 14 -4.29 27.09 14.40
N VAL A 15 -4.34 27.21 15.73
CA VAL A 15 -4.88 26.18 16.63
C VAL A 15 -6.39 26.02 16.44
N GLY A 16 -7.11 27.14 16.26
CA GLY A 16 -8.55 27.14 15.97
C GLY A 16 -8.90 26.43 14.65
N VAL A 17 -8.13 26.66 13.58
CA VAL A 17 -8.33 25.99 12.28
C VAL A 17 -8.04 24.48 12.38
N GLY A 18 -6.99 24.08 13.09
CA GLY A 18 -6.66 22.66 13.30
C GLY A 18 -7.74 21.90 14.07
N ALA A 19 -8.26 22.48 15.16
CA ALA A 19 -9.35 21.89 15.94
C ALA A 19 -10.68 21.85 15.17
N LEU A 20 -10.95 22.85 14.33
CA LEU A 20 -12.16 22.89 13.49
C LEU A 20 -12.11 21.83 12.38
N LEU A 21 -10.96 21.64 11.73
CA LEU A 21 -10.76 20.60 10.71
C LEU A 21 -10.91 19.20 11.32
N TYR A 22 -10.34 18.99 12.51
CA TYR A 22 -10.48 17.75 13.27
C TYR A 22 -11.94 17.43 13.66
N ALA A 23 -12.68 18.44 14.15
CA ALA A 23 -14.11 18.28 14.48
C ALA A 23 -15.00 18.04 13.24
N ARG A 24 -14.61 18.59 12.07
CA ARG A 24 -15.34 18.44 10.81
C ARG A 24 -15.10 17.06 10.18
N ALA A 25 -13.89 16.51 10.29
CA ALA A 25 -13.59 15.11 9.93
C ALA A 25 -14.42 14.12 10.77
N ARG A 26 -14.62 14.41 12.05
CA ARG A 26 -15.47 13.60 12.96
C ARG A 26 -16.95 13.58 12.58
N ARG A 27 -17.52 14.71 12.12
CA ARG A 27 -18.95 14.78 11.72
C ARG A 27 -19.27 14.08 10.40
N ARG A 28 -18.31 13.99 9.47
CA ARG A 28 -18.53 13.29 8.19
C ARG A 28 -18.55 11.77 8.32
N ARG A 29 -17.84 11.21 9.31
CA ARG A 29 -17.79 9.75 9.53
C ARG A 29 -19.05 9.17 10.19
N SER A 30 -19.92 10.00 10.78
CA SER A 30 -21.13 9.56 11.47
C SER A 30 -22.39 9.46 10.59
N SER A 31 -22.33 9.75 9.29
CA SER A 31 -23.52 9.78 8.40
C SER A 31 -23.55 8.71 7.30
N ALA A 32 -22.78 7.62 7.44
CA ALA A 32 -22.60 6.61 6.39
C ALA A 32 -23.72 5.57 6.28
N ALA A 33 -24.98 6.00 6.18
CA ALA A 33 -26.12 5.11 5.92
C ALA A 33 -27.21 5.75 5.05
N GLU A 34 -26.81 6.60 4.11
CA GLU A 34 -27.71 7.14 3.09
C GLU A 34 -27.27 6.58 1.73
N ALA A 35 -28.22 6.03 0.96
CA ALA A 35 -27.95 5.53 -0.38
C ALA A 35 -27.34 6.67 -1.22
N LEU A 36 -26.04 6.57 -1.50
CA LEU A 36 -25.30 7.64 -2.16
C LEU A 36 -25.72 7.70 -3.63
N GLU A 37 -26.43 8.77 -3.97
CA GLU A 37 -26.55 9.26 -5.35
C GLU A 37 -25.14 9.30 -6.00
N PRO A 38 -25.03 8.98 -7.30
CA PRO A 38 -23.75 9.02 -8.00
C PRO A 38 -23.15 10.42 -7.90
N LYS A 39 -21.92 10.51 -7.38
CA LYS A 39 -21.20 11.77 -7.22
C LYS A 39 -20.88 12.35 -8.59
N THR A 40 -20.93 13.67 -8.71
CA THR A 40 -20.47 14.37 -9.92
C THR A 40 -18.97 14.16 -10.12
N THR A 41 -18.49 14.24 -11.36
CA THR A 41 -17.04 14.17 -11.66
C THR A 41 -16.24 15.23 -10.88
N ALA A 42 -16.83 16.40 -10.62
CA ALA A 42 -16.22 17.46 -9.82
C ALA A 42 -16.09 17.08 -8.33
N GLU A 43 -17.05 16.33 -7.78
CA GLU A 43 -16.98 15.81 -6.41
C GLU A 43 -16.00 14.64 -6.26
N VAL A 44 -15.89 13.80 -7.29
CA VAL A 44 -14.88 12.72 -7.37
C VAL A 44 -13.48 13.30 -7.56
N ALA A 45 -13.33 14.36 -8.34
CA ALA A 45 -12.06 15.06 -8.54
C ALA A 45 -11.59 15.82 -7.29
N ARG A 46 -12.48 16.04 -6.32
CA ARG A 46 -12.13 16.72 -5.08
C ARG A 46 -11.26 15.81 -4.21
N ARG A 47 -9.97 16.15 -4.13
CA ARG A 47 -9.04 15.53 -3.20
C ARG A 47 -9.55 15.59 -1.77
N VAL A 48 -9.47 14.46 -1.10
CA VAL A 48 -9.78 14.31 0.32
C VAL A 48 -8.56 14.75 1.14
N GLU A 49 -8.82 15.19 2.36
CA GLU A 49 -7.76 15.53 3.31
C GLU A 49 -7.15 14.23 3.85
N LEU A 50 -5.88 13.98 3.54
CA LEU A 50 -5.17 12.80 4.03
C LEU A 50 -5.04 12.84 5.55
N SER A 51 -5.08 11.66 6.17
CA SER A 51 -4.82 11.52 7.61
C SER A 51 -3.39 11.97 7.98
N VAL A 52 -3.17 12.37 9.24
CA VAL A 52 -1.85 12.77 9.74
C VAL A 52 -0.78 11.70 9.48
N LEU A 53 -1.13 10.42 9.61
CA LEU A 53 -0.22 9.30 9.32
C LEU A 53 0.20 9.25 7.84
N ARG A 54 -0.76 9.42 6.92
CA ARG A 54 -0.49 9.45 5.47
C ARG A 54 0.33 10.66 5.08
N LEU A 55 0.00 11.83 5.63
CA LEU A 55 0.79 13.05 5.45
C LEU A 55 2.23 12.86 5.95
N CYS A 56 2.41 12.21 7.10
CA CYS A 56 3.72 11.89 7.66
C CYS A 56 4.53 11.00 6.71
N ARG A 57 3.93 9.92 6.21
CA ARG A 57 4.57 8.99 5.26
C ARG A 57 5.02 9.71 3.99
N VAL A 58 4.18 10.55 3.40
CA VAL A 58 4.55 11.35 2.23
C VAL A 58 5.62 12.38 2.58
N ALA A 59 5.51 13.08 3.70
CA ALA A 59 6.47 14.12 4.09
C ALA A 59 7.88 13.56 4.37
N HIS A 60 7.96 12.39 4.99
CA HIS A 60 9.20 11.76 5.44
C HIS A 60 9.66 10.62 4.54
N ARG A 61 8.99 10.40 3.39
CA ARG A 61 9.39 9.45 2.34
C ARG A 61 9.52 8.01 2.83
N GLY A 62 8.71 7.59 3.80
CA GLY A 62 9.02 6.31 4.43
C GLY A 62 8.10 5.89 5.56
N ALA A 63 8.56 4.85 6.23
CA ALA A 63 7.85 4.11 7.25
C ALA A 63 8.54 4.32 8.61
N ARG A 64 7.78 4.73 9.63
CA ARG A 64 8.30 4.94 10.99
C ARG A 64 7.29 4.48 12.05
N ASP A 65 7.81 3.92 13.15
CA ASP A 65 7.06 3.71 14.38
C ASP A 65 6.91 5.03 15.14
N HIS A 66 5.66 5.43 15.41
CA HIS A 66 5.32 6.65 16.14
C HIS A 66 5.01 6.41 17.63
N GLY A 67 5.55 5.34 18.22
CA GLY A 67 5.46 5.07 19.65
C GLY A 67 5.84 6.29 20.50
N GLY A 68 4.93 6.71 21.39
CA GLY A 68 5.09 7.91 22.23
C GLY A 68 4.74 9.25 21.55
N GLU A 69 4.46 9.25 20.25
CA GLU A 69 3.94 10.39 19.48
C GLU A 69 2.43 10.28 19.21
N VAL A 70 1.90 9.05 19.22
CA VAL A 70 0.48 8.72 19.04
C VAL A 70 -0.06 7.87 20.18
N VAL A 71 -1.37 8.02 20.43
CA VAL A 71 -2.18 7.11 21.25
C VAL A 71 -3.15 6.39 20.34
N LEU A 72 -3.19 5.06 20.40
CA LEU A 72 -4.14 4.26 19.64
C LEU A 72 -5.42 4.07 20.46
N VAL A 73 -6.56 4.41 19.88
CA VAL A 73 -7.88 4.25 20.52
C VAL A 73 -8.75 3.35 19.65
N THR A 74 -9.45 2.40 20.29
CA THR A 74 -10.38 1.51 19.61
C THR A 74 -11.71 2.21 19.32
N ASN A 75 -12.10 2.27 18.04
CA ASN A 75 -13.42 2.66 17.60
C ASN A 75 -14.41 1.50 17.77
N ASN A 76 -15.15 1.52 18.88
CA ASN A 76 -16.13 0.48 19.22
C ASN A 76 -17.33 0.43 18.26
N ASN A 77 -17.50 1.41 17.38
CA ASN A 77 -18.57 1.44 16.38
C ASN A 77 -18.12 0.87 15.01
N PHE A 78 -16.87 0.39 14.90
CA PHE A 78 -16.37 -0.20 13.66
C PHE A 78 -17.10 -1.50 13.33
N ALA A 79 -17.65 -1.58 12.10
CA ALA A 79 -18.27 -2.78 11.57
C ALA A 79 -17.46 -3.33 10.40
N LEU A 80 -17.12 -4.62 10.45
CA LEU A 80 -16.39 -5.30 9.37
C LEU A 80 -17.29 -5.64 8.16
N ALA A 81 -18.59 -5.81 8.39
CA ALA A 81 -19.56 -6.24 7.37
C ALA A 81 -19.69 -5.31 6.15
N PRO A 82 -19.65 -3.97 6.28
CA PRO A 82 -19.70 -3.07 5.13
C PRO A 82 -18.32 -2.81 4.49
N THR A 83 -17.36 -3.73 4.64
CA THR A 83 -16.02 -3.62 4.03
C THR A 83 -15.76 -4.78 3.08
N ILE A 84 -14.64 -4.74 2.34
CA ILE A 84 -14.17 -5.86 1.50
C ILE A 84 -13.95 -7.17 2.25
N PHE A 85 -13.82 -7.09 3.58
CA PHE A 85 -13.66 -8.24 4.46
C PHE A 85 -14.99 -8.87 4.89
N ARG A 86 -16.13 -8.43 4.32
CA ARG A 86 -17.46 -8.98 4.65
C ARG A 86 -17.51 -10.50 4.59
N ASN A 87 -16.83 -11.08 3.60
CA ASN A 87 -16.79 -12.51 3.28
C ASN A 87 -15.70 -13.30 4.04
N VAL A 88 -14.96 -12.67 4.96
CA VAL A 88 -14.05 -13.39 5.86
C VAL A 88 -14.91 -14.28 6.76
N SER A 89 -14.80 -15.60 6.59
CA SER A 89 -15.67 -16.57 7.26
C SER A 89 -15.14 -17.07 8.60
N SER A 90 -13.82 -17.00 8.81
CA SER A 90 -13.20 -17.48 10.05
C SER A 90 -13.49 -16.49 11.20
N PRO A 91 -14.17 -16.91 12.29
CA PRO A 91 -14.44 -16.03 13.42
C PRO A 91 -13.16 -15.44 14.02
N LEU A 92 -12.10 -16.24 14.08
CA LEU A 92 -10.77 -15.82 14.49
C LEU A 92 -10.20 -14.72 13.58
N ALA A 93 -10.24 -14.92 12.26
CA ALA A 93 -9.76 -13.93 11.31
C ALA A 93 -10.57 -12.64 11.37
N ARG A 94 -11.90 -12.74 11.55
CA ARG A 94 -12.78 -11.57 11.75
C ARG A 94 -12.41 -10.81 13.02
N ALA A 95 -12.20 -11.50 14.14
CA ALA A 95 -11.83 -10.85 15.39
C ALA A 95 -10.50 -10.10 15.28
N VAL A 96 -9.48 -10.71 14.64
CA VAL A 96 -8.17 -10.09 14.40
C VAL A 96 -8.30 -8.86 13.49
N LEU A 97 -9.01 -8.99 12.37
CA LEU A 97 -9.24 -7.87 11.43
C LEU A 97 -10.03 -6.73 12.08
N THR A 98 -11.10 -7.04 12.81
CA THR A 98 -11.89 -6.03 13.56
C THR A 98 -11.03 -5.31 14.59
N SER A 99 -10.19 -6.03 15.36
CA SER A 99 -9.33 -5.40 16.36
C SER A 99 -8.26 -4.50 15.73
N LYS A 100 -7.76 -4.88 14.54
CA LYS A 100 -6.79 -4.06 13.80
C LYS A 100 -7.44 -2.82 13.19
N LEU A 101 -8.53 -3.01 12.44
CA LEU A 101 -9.16 -1.96 11.64
C LEU A 101 -9.96 -0.96 12.48
N SER A 102 -10.33 -1.32 13.70
CA SER A 102 -11.00 -0.40 14.63
C SER A 102 -10.03 0.58 15.30
N ARG A 103 -8.71 0.44 15.16
CA ARG A 103 -7.75 1.33 15.83
C ARG A 103 -7.60 2.66 15.10
N GLU A 104 -7.81 3.75 15.82
CA GLU A 104 -7.62 5.11 15.34
C GLU A 104 -6.43 5.79 16.07
N PRO A 105 -5.48 6.39 15.33
CA PRO A 105 -4.36 7.10 15.95
C PRO A 105 -4.71 8.54 16.31
N PHE A 106 -4.44 8.91 17.56
CA PHE A 106 -4.55 10.27 18.08
C PHE A 106 -3.15 10.84 18.29
N TRP A 107 -2.83 11.91 17.57
CA TRP A 107 -1.49 12.47 17.53
C TRP A 107 -1.32 13.57 18.58
N ARG A 108 -0.11 13.68 19.13
CA ARG A 108 0.29 14.89 19.88
C ARG A 108 0.29 16.09 18.94
N ASP A 109 -0.37 17.19 19.33
CA ASP A 109 -0.52 18.39 18.49
C ASP A 109 0.81 18.92 17.92
N ALA A 110 1.87 18.96 18.74
CA ALA A 110 3.19 19.43 18.31
C ALA A 110 3.79 18.56 17.19
N VAL A 111 3.56 17.24 17.25
CA VAL A 111 4.01 16.29 16.23
C VAL A 111 3.19 16.47 14.95
N ALA A 112 1.86 16.53 15.06
CA ALA A 112 0.97 16.76 13.92
C ALA A 112 1.30 18.08 13.20
N GLN A 113 1.55 19.17 13.93
CA GLN A 113 1.96 20.45 13.35
C GLN A 113 3.30 20.37 12.61
N THR A 114 4.24 19.58 13.12
CA THR A 114 5.54 19.36 12.46
C THR A 114 5.35 18.60 11.15
N ILE A 115 4.49 17.57 11.16
CA ILE A 115 4.11 16.80 9.97
C ILE A 115 3.44 17.70 8.92
N PHE A 116 2.47 18.53 9.32
CA PHE A 116 1.81 19.45 8.39
C PHE A 116 2.79 20.42 7.73
N LYS A 117 3.73 20.98 8.52
CA LYS A 117 4.79 21.86 7.99
C LYS A 117 5.75 21.14 7.05
N ALA A 118 6.05 19.87 7.31
CA ALA A 118 6.89 19.06 6.44
C ALA A 118 6.17 18.71 5.14
N PHE A 119 4.90 18.27 5.22
CA PHE A 119 4.07 17.94 4.08
C PHE A 119 3.84 19.14 3.15
N ALA A 120 3.66 20.35 3.71
CA ALA A 120 3.49 21.57 2.91
C ALA A 120 4.69 21.89 1.99
N LYS A 121 5.84 21.24 2.19
CA LYS A 121 7.04 21.36 1.33
C LYS A 121 7.06 20.32 0.21
N ILE A 122 6.18 19.32 0.24
CA ILE A 122 6.09 18.31 -0.80
C ILE A 122 5.37 18.93 -2.01
N PRO A 123 5.94 18.82 -3.23
CA PRO A 123 5.26 19.27 -4.43
C PRO A 123 3.89 18.63 -4.56
N ARG A 124 2.89 19.42 -4.93
CA ARG A 124 1.54 18.90 -5.18
C ARG A 124 1.61 17.87 -6.32
N ALA A 125 1.01 16.70 -6.10
CA ALA A 125 0.90 15.69 -7.15
C ALA A 125 0.09 16.21 -8.35
N PRO A 126 0.27 15.66 -9.57
CA PRO A 126 -0.53 16.02 -10.74
C PRO A 126 -2.03 15.84 -10.50
N ASP A 127 -2.87 16.59 -11.19
CA ASP A 127 -4.31 16.34 -11.16
C ASP A 127 -4.66 15.02 -11.85
N TYR A 128 -5.73 14.38 -11.38
CA TYR A 128 -6.22 13.14 -11.98
C TYR A 128 -6.68 13.39 -13.42
N ALA A 129 -6.41 12.44 -14.32
CA ALA A 129 -6.91 12.53 -15.68
C ALA A 129 -8.44 12.44 -15.68
N PRO A 130 -9.19 13.43 -16.22
CA PRO A 130 -10.65 13.42 -16.20
C PRO A 130 -11.29 12.14 -16.80
N PRO A 131 -10.78 11.58 -17.92
CA PRO A 131 -11.32 10.33 -18.45
C PRO A 131 -11.17 9.13 -17.50
N LEU A 132 -10.08 9.09 -16.71
CA LEU A 132 -9.90 8.04 -15.70
C LEU A 132 -10.88 8.20 -14.55
N LEU A 133 -11.09 9.43 -14.06
CA LEU A 133 -12.08 9.68 -13.01
C LEU A 133 -13.50 9.33 -13.46
N GLN A 134 -13.83 9.66 -14.70
CA GLN A 134 -15.11 9.30 -15.28
C GLN A 134 -15.29 7.78 -15.30
N PHE A 135 -14.29 7.05 -15.79
CA PHE A 135 -14.31 5.58 -15.77
C PHE A 135 -14.45 5.01 -14.34
N MET A 136 -13.70 5.55 -13.38
CA MET A 136 -13.79 5.10 -11.98
C MET A 136 -15.17 5.37 -11.35
N ASN A 137 -15.87 6.42 -11.77
CA ASN A 137 -17.17 6.79 -11.23
C ASN A 137 -18.33 6.07 -11.93
N GLU A 138 -18.27 5.94 -13.25
CA GLU A 138 -19.38 5.45 -14.08
C GLU A 138 -19.27 3.95 -14.37
N ASP A 139 -18.04 3.42 -14.46
CA ASP A 139 -17.81 2.04 -14.86
C ASP A 139 -17.32 1.14 -13.73
N CYS A 140 -16.91 1.68 -12.59
CA CYS A 140 -16.41 0.90 -11.46
C CYS A 140 -17.33 1.03 -10.24
N ASP A 141 -17.55 -0.09 -9.55
CA ASP A 141 -18.17 -0.08 -8.23
C ASP A 141 -17.09 -0.04 -7.15
N PHE A 142 -16.92 1.12 -6.52
CA PHE A 142 -16.06 1.28 -5.34
C PHE A 142 -16.87 1.39 -4.04
N ALA A 143 -18.19 1.12 -4.07
CA ALA A 143 -19.08 1.37 -2.95
C ALA A 143 -18.82 0.48 -1.72
N MET A 144 -18.16 -0.67 -1.89
CA MET A 144 -17.88 -1.60 -0.79
C MET A 144 -16.54 -1.36 -0.08
N GLU A 145 -15.73 -0.43 -0.56
CA GLU A 145 -14.36 -0.26 -0.06
C GLU A 145 -14.32 0.82 1.02
N HIS A 146 -14.51 0.30 2.23
CA HIS A 146 -14.62 0.98 3.51
C HIS A 146 -15.88 1.85 3.63
N ALA A 147 -16.84 1.37 4.41
CA ALA A 147 -18.09 2.04 4.77
C ALA A 147 -17.95 3.50 5.25
N ASP A 148 -16.74 3.95 5.62
CA ASP A 148 -16.44 5.30 6.08
C ASP A 148 -15.80 6.20 5.00
N GLY A 149 -15.66 5.73 3.76
CA GLY A 149 -15.04 6.45 2.64
C GLY A 149 -13.51 6.39 2.58
N SER A 150 -12.86 5.57 3.43
CA SER A 150 -11.40 5.53 3.54
C SER A 150 -10.65 4.88 2.36
N PHE A 151 -11.35 4.34 1.35
CA PHE A 151 -10.71 3.80 0.15
C PHE A 151 -10.22 4.84 -0.84
N MET A 152 -11.02 5.84 -1.19
CA MET A 152 -10.56 6.91 -2.09
C MET A 152 -9.37 7.66 -1.46
N ASP A 153 -9.43 7.79 -0.14
CA ASP A 153 -8.40 8.21 0.80
C ASP A 153 -7.09 7.38 0.67
N HIS A 154 -7.21 6.06 0.57
CA HIS A 154 -6.10 5.14 0.32
C HIS A 154 -5.54 5.30 -1.10
N LEU A 155 -6.40 5.34 -2.12
CA LEU A 155 -5.99 5.54 -3.51
C LEU A 155 -5.25 6.87 -3.69
N GLN A 156 -5.78 7.95 -3.10
CA GLN A 156 -5.15 9.25 -3.14
C GLN A 156 -3.80 9.24 -2.43
N PHE A 157 -3.68 8.61 -1.27
CA PHE A 157 -2.38 8.47 -0.61
C PHE A 157 -1.36 7.77 -1.50
N CYS A 158 -1.72 6.62 -2.08
CA CYS A 158 -0.81 5.85 -2.92
C CYS A 158 -0.43 6.63 -4.19
N PHE A 159 -1.38 7.33 -4.81
CA PHE A 159 -1.14 8.23 -5.95
C PHE A 159 -0.19 9.38 -5.59
N GLU A 160 -0.46 10.12 -4.50
CA GLU A 160 0.36 11.25 -4.08
C GLU A 160 1.77 10.81 -3.64
N TYR A 161 1.87 9.68 -2.95
CA TYR A 161 3.17 9.11 -2.59
C TYR A 161 3.97 8.72 -3.83
N SER A 162 3.35 8.06 -4.81
CA SER A 162 4.02 7.67 -6.06
C SER A 162 4.51 8.88 -6.84
N ALA A 163 3.67 9.92 -6.95
CA ALA A 163 4.04 11.15 -7.63
C ALA A 163 5.23 11.86 -6.97
N ALA A 164 5.34 11.81 -5.64
CA ALA A 164 6.43 12.45 -4.90
C ALA A 164 7.72 11.60 -4.86
N HIS A 165 7.58 10.27 -4.75
CA HIS A 165 8.66 9.39 -4.29
C HIS A 165 8.96 8.22 -5.22
N PHE A 166 8.23 8.05 -6.32
CA PHE A 166 8.54 7.06 -7.34
C PHE A 166 8.76 7.73 -8.71
N PRO A 167 9.81 8.56 -8.84
CA PRO A 167 10.03 9.33 -10.05
C PRO A 167 10.28 8.42 -11.25
N GLY A 168 9.71 8.79 -12.40
CA GLY A 168 9.82 8.04 -13.66
C GLY A 168 8.74 6.97 -13.85
N GLU A 169 7.95 6.68 -12.81
CA GLU A 169 6.82 5.77 -12.87
C GLU A 169 5.49 6.51 -12.70
N SER A 170 4.41 5.95 -13.29
CA SER A 170 3.12 6.64 -13.31
C SER A 170 2.34 6.47 -12.00
N PRO A 171 1.91 7.57 -11.34
CA PRO A 171 1.07 7.46 -10.15
C PRO A 171 -0.33 6.89 -10.44
N ASN A 172 -0.77 6.89 -11.71
CA ASN A 172 -2.05 6.29 -12.11
C ASN A 172 -2.11 4.79 -11.80
N VAL A 173 -0.97 4.10 -11.79
CA VAL A 173 -0.93 2.67 -11.43
C VAL A 173 -1.45 2.48 -10.01
N LEU A 174 -1.02 3.31 -9.05
CA LEU A 174 -1.52 3.24 -7.69
C LEU A 174 -2.86 3.94 -7.45
N LEU A 175 -3.34 4.78 -8.37
CA LEU A 175 -4.74 5.19 -8.36
C LEU A 175 -5.68 4.02 -8.72
N LEU A 176 -5.21 3.08 -9.55
CA LEU A 176 -6.02 2.02 -10.15
C LEU A 176 -5.63 0.61 -9.68
N HIS A 177 -4.71 0.47 -8.74
CA HIS A 177 -4.06 -0.81 -8.41
C HIS A 177 -5.04 -1.91 -7.96
N SER A 178 -6.20 -1.52 -7.45
CA SER A 178 -7.28 -2.37 -6.93
C SER A 178 -8.45 -2.52 -7.90
N VAL A 179 -8.46 -1.81 -9.04
CA VAL A 179 -9.62 -1.74 -9.95
C VAL A 179 -9.98 -3.09 -10.56
N LEU A 180 -8.98 -3.94 -10.81
CA LEU A 180 -9.14 -5.29 -11.35
C LEU A 180 -9.12 -6.39 -10.28
N GLY A 181 -9.28 -6.00 -9.01
CA GLY A 181 -9.39 -6.93 -7.90
C GLY A 181 -8.61 -6.45 -6.68
N VAL A 182 -9.12 -6.82 -5.51
CA VAL A 182 -8.47 -6.52 -4.23
C VAL A 182 -7.97 -7.78 -3.54
N GLY A 183 -7.54 -7.66 -2.29
CA GLY A 183 -7.09 -8.79 -1.47
C GLY A 183 -8.15 -9.89 -1.27
N THR A 184 -9.41 -9.63 -1.66
CA THR A 184 -10.54 -10.57 -1.65
C THR A 184 -11.10 -10.77 -3.07
N ASN A 185 -12.25 -11.44 -3.23
CA ASN A 185 -12.91 -11.63 -4.53
C ASN A 185 -13.91 -10.52 -4.85
N TYR A 186 -13.55 -9.28 -4.52
CA TYR A 186 -14.27 -8.09 -4.98
C TYR A 186 -13.49 -7.46 -6.14
N PHE A 187 -14.23 -7.02 -7.15
CA PHE A 187 -13.71 -6.51 -8.41
C PHE A 187 -14.47 -5.23 -8.75
N PRO A 188 -13.89 -4.05 -8.49
CA PRO A 188 -14.55 -2.79 -8.81
C PRO A 188 -14.91 -2.66 -10.29
N CYS A 189 -14.02 -3.10 -11.18
CA CYS A 189 -14.27 -3.16 -12.61
C CYS A 189 -14.59 -4.59 -13.05
N ASP A 190 -15.70 -4.75 -13.77
CA ASP A 190 -16.05 -6.00 -14.44
C ASP A 190 -15.03 -6.36 -15.54
N ALA A 191 -14.80 -7.65 -15.78
CA ALA A 191 -13.85 -8.12 -16.77
C ALA A 191 -14.17 -7.63 -18.21
N SER A 192 -15.45 -7.44 -18.54
CA SER A 192 -15.88 -6.92 -19.85
C SER A 192 -15.43 -5.48 -20.12
N LYS A 193 -15.11 -4.72 -19.07
CA LYS A 193 -14.68 -3.31 -19.14
C LYS A 193 -13.15 -3.14 -19.24
N ILE A 194 -12.38 -4.23 -19.15
CA ILE A 194 -10.92 -4.22 -19.29
C ILE A 194 -10.44 -3.54 -20.60
N PRO A 195 -11.07 -3.75 -21.78
CA PRO A 195 -10.68 -3.03 -23.00
C PRO A 195 -10.82 -1.51 -22.88
N LYS A 196 -11.88 -1.03 -22.20
CA LYS A 196 -12.10 0.40 -21.96
C LYS A 196 -11.02 0.95 -21.02
N LEU A 197 -10.74 0.28 -19.90
CA LEU A 197 -9.66 0.65 -18.99
C LEU A 197 -8.30 0.72 -19.73
N LYS A 198 -7.99 -0.29 -20.53
CA LYS A 198 -6.74 -0.36 -21.29
C LYS A 198 -6.59 0.81 -22.28
N ALA A 199 -7.68 1.29 -22.87
CA ALA A 199 -7.64 2.43 -23.79
C ALA A 199 -7.35 3.77 -23.08
N LEU A 200 -7.53 3.86 -21.76
CA LEU A 200 -7.26 5.06 -20.96
C LEU A 200 -5.83 5.11 -20.39
N LEU A 201 -5.05 4.05 -20.59
CA LEU A 201 -3.73 3.88 -19.99
C LEU A 201 -2.68 3.66 -21.07
N THR A 202 -1.44 4.05 -20.77
CA THR A 202 -0.29 3.58 -21.53
C THR A 202 -0.15 2.06 -21.37
N ALA A 203 0.54 1.41 -22.33
CA ALA A 203 0.78 -0.03 -22.26
C ALA A 203 1.49 -0.43 -20.96
N ARG A 204 2.48 0.38 -20.54
CA ARG A 204 3.24 0.15 -19.31
C ARG A 204 2.37 0.29 -18.06
N GLU A 205 1.54 1.34 -17.96
CA GLU A 205 0.59 1.48 -16.86
C GLU A 205 -0.36 0.28 -16.77
N PHE A 206 -0.93 -0.14 -17.91
CA PHE A 206 -1.87 -1.26 -17.92
C PHE A 206 -1.21 -2.57 -17.47
N THR A 207 0.01 -2.86 -17.92
CA THR A 207 0.78 -4.03 -17.47
C THR A 207 0.92 -4.07 -15.95
N GLN A 208 1.20 -2.93 -15.33
CA GLN A 208 1.36 -2.83 -13.88
C GLN A 208 0.02 -2.95 -13.15
N VAL A 209 -1.03 -2.28 -13.65
CA VAL A 209 -2.40 -2.33 -13.09
C VAL A 209 -2.96 -3.76 -13.14
N GLU A 210 -2.80 -4.47 -14.26
CA GLU A 210 -3.37 -5.82 -14.39
C GLU A 210 -2.64 -6.89 -13.59
N ALA A 211 -1.34 -6.69 -13.34
CA ALA A 211 -0.55 -7.61 -12.52
C ALA A 211 -0.68 -7.36 -11.02
N PHE A 212 -1.09 -6.16 -10.62
CA PHE A 212 -1.06 -5.74 -9.22
C PHE A 212 -1.85 -6.68 -8.29
N PRO A 213 -3.12 -7.04 -8.56
CA PRO A 213 -3.87 -7.90 -7.64
C PRO A 213 -3.24 -9.30 -7.51
N SER A 214 -2.64 -9.81 -8.59
CA SER A 214 -2.00 -11.13 -8.59
C SER A 214 -0.74 -11.14 -7.76
N LEU A 215 0.12 -10.12 -7.92
CA LEU A 215 1.33 -9.98 -7.12
C LEU A 215 1.01 -9.79 -5.63
N LEU A 216 -0.02 -9.01 -5.29
CA LEU A 216 -0.49 -8.88 -3.91
C LEU A 216 -0.85 -10.26 -3.33
N ARG A 217 -1.63 -11.08 -4.05
CA ARG A 217 -1.98 -12.43 -3.59
C ARG A 217 -0.76 -13.34 -3.45
N LEU A 218 0.18 -13.28 -4.38
CA LEU A 218 1.41 -14.07 -4.34
C LEU A 218 2.31 -13.69 -3.15
N ILE A 219 2.45 -12.39 -2.86
CA ILE A 219 3.18 -11.87 -1.69
C ILE A 219 2.52 -12.36 -0.41
N VAL A 220 1.21 -12.16 -0.26
CA VAL A 220 0.47 -12.54 0.96
C VAL A 220 0.43 -14.06 1.16
N ARG A 221 0.42 -14.86 0.08
CA ARG A 221 0.55 -16.33 0.14
C ARG A 221 1.91 -16.76 0.71
N GLY A 222 2.95 -15.94 0.53
CA GLY A 222 4.24 -16.08 1.21
C GLY A 222 5.32 -16.90 0.50
N ALA A 223 5.01 -17.60 -0.60
CA ALA A 223 6.00 -18.39 -1.34
C ALA A 223 6.81 -17.56 -2.36
N PHE A 224 6.28 -16.41 -2.78
CA PHE A 224 6.82 -15.64 -3.90
C PHE A 224 8.11 -14.90 -3.58
N LEU A 225 8.15 -14.13 -2.48
CA LEU A 225 9.35 -13.38 -2.10
C LEU A 225 10.56 -14.28 -1.80
N PRO A 226 10.42 -15.42 -1.06
CA PRO A 226 11.53 -16.35 -0.88
C PRO A 226 12.06 -16.93 -2.19
N ALA A 227 11.18 -17.25 -3.15
CA ALA A 227 11.60 -17.75 -4.46
C ALA A 227 12.42 -16.72 -5.24
N LEU A 228 12.02 -15.44 -5.21
CA LEU A 228 12.79 -14.34 -5.82
C LEU A 228 14.11 -14.07 -5.08
N ALA A 229 14.12 -14.19 -3.75
CA ALA A 229 15.34 -14.04 -2.96
C ALA A 229 16.38 -15.11 -3.34
N ALA A 230 15.95 -16.36 -3.44
CA ALA A 230 16.78 -17.51 -3.80
C ALA A 230 17.17 -17.56 -5.28
N PHE A 231 16.48 -16.81 -6.16
CA PHE A 231 16.83 -16.76 -7.57
C PHE A 231 18.16 -16.02 -7.78
N GLU A 232 19.13 -16.71 -8.39
CA GLU A 232 20.44 -16.18 -8.72
C GLU A 232 20.53 -15.76 -10.18
N GLY A 233 21.28 -14.70 -10.45
CA GLY A 233 21.51 -14.20 -11.80
C GLY A 233 20.42 -13.23 -12.31
N PRO A 234 20.53 -12.83 -13.60
CA PRO A 234 19.57 -11.91 -14.21
C PRO A 234 18.19 -12.54 -14.34
N LEU A 235 17.15 -11.77 -14.04
CA LEU A 235 15.76 -12.17 -14.22
C LEU A 235 15.27 -11.71 -15.60
N ALA A 236 14.85 -12.64 -16.45
CA ALA A 236 14.25 -12.29 -17.74
C ALA A 236 12.76 -12.02 -17.63
N SER A 237 12.03 -12.91 -16.95
CA SER A 237 10.58 -12.78 -16.82
C SER A 237 10.00 -13.57 -15.65
N VAL A 238 8.81 -13.17 -15.21
CA VAL A 238 7.94 -14.00 -14.36
C VAL A 238 6.62 -14.24 -15.05
N GLU A 239 6.18 -15.50 -15.02
CA GLU A 239 4.87 -15.91 -15.50
C GLU A 239 3.94 -16.16 -14.31
N LEU A 240 2.71 -15.68 -14.39
CA LEU A 240 1.68 -15.79 -13.36
C LEU A 240 0.29 -15.65 -14.02
N HIS A 241 -0.79 -15.70 -13.25
CA HIS A 241 -2.15 -15.53 -13.77
C HIS A 241 -2.84 -14.29 -13.18
N ARG A 242 -3.65 -13.62 -13.99
CA ARG A 242 -4.44 -12.45 -13.59
C ARG A 242 -5.60 -12.87 -12.69
N VAL A 243 -5.83 -12.14 -11.61
CA VAL A 243 -6.84 -12.53 -10.59
C VAL A 243 -8.25 -12.66 -11.14
N ILE A 244 -8.72 -11.68 -11.92
CA ILE A 244 -10.15 -11.57 -12.27
C ILE A 244 -10.63 -12.66 -13.24
N ASP A 245 -9.77 -13.15 -14.13
CA ASP A 245 -10.15 -14.05 -15.23
C ASP A 245 -9.15 -15.18 -15.50
N ASN A 246 -8.17 -15.35 -14.60
CA ASN A 246 -7.11 -16.35 -14.70
C ASN A 246 -6.26 -16.27 -16.00
N LYS A 247 -6.28 -15.13 -16.71
CA LYS A 247 -5.48 -14.97 -17.92
C LYS A 247 -3.99 -15.04 -17.59
N ARG A 248 -3.22 -15.81 -18.35
CA ARG A 248 -1.76 -15.85 -18.20
C ARG A 248 -1.14 -14.47 -18.45
N LEU A 249 -0.30 -14.04 -17.51
CA LEU A 249 0.50 -12.83 -17.56
C LEU A 249 1.99 -13.21 -17.62
N VAL A 250 2.76 -12.41 -18.36
CA VAL A 250 4.22 -12.51 -18.42
C VAL A 250 4.76 -11.11 -18.19
N LEU A 251 5.45 -10.91 -17.08
CA LEU A 251 6.17 -9.67 -16.78
C LEU A 251 7.62 -9.84 -17.15
N SER A 252 8.21 -8.82 -17.79
CA SER A 252 9.67 -8.74 -17.88
C SER A 252 10.29 -8.61 -16.48
N GLY A 253 11.60 -8.84 -16.37
CA GLY A 253 12.32 -8.60 -15.12
C GLY A 253 12.12 -7.17 -14.61
N ASP A 254 12.23 -6.18 -15.50
CA ASP A 254 12.06 -4.77 -15.15
C ASP A 254 10.62 -4.43 -14.75
N ASP A 255 9.63 -4.98 -15.45
CA ASP A 255 8.23 -4.82 -15.08
C ASP A 255 7.93 -5.42 -13.72
N LEU A 256 8.50 -6.58 -13.38
CA LEU A 256 8.31 -7.18 -12.06
C LEU A 256 8.91 -6.31 -10.97
N TRP A 257 10.16 -5.86 -11.13
CA TRP A 257 10.81 -5.03 -10.11
C TRP A 257 10.05 -3.72 -9.91
N THR A 258 9.55 -3.12 -10.98
CA THR A 258 8.65 -1.97 -10.93
C THR A 258 7.38 -2.30 -10.15
N ALA A 259 6.72 -3.41 -10.46
CA ALA A 259 5.50 -3.86 -9.80
C ALA A 259 5.68 -4.09 -8.31
N LEU A 260 6.83 -4.65 -7.91
CA LEU A 260 7.18 -4.87 -6.51
C LEU A 260 7.40 -3.55 -5.74
N ASN A 261 7.92 -2.50 -6.39
CA ASN A 261 8.00 -1.18 -5.77
C ASN A 261 6.60 -0.57 -5.56
N TYR A 262 5.67 -0.76 -6.50
CA TYR A 262 4.27 -0.37 -6.28
C TYR A 262 3.62 -1.13 -5.12
N GLN A 263 3.87 -2.44 -4.99
CA GLN A 263 3.42 -3.23 -3.83
C GLN A 263 3.99 -2.69 -2.52
N LEU A 264 5.26 -2.29 -2.51
CA LEU A 264 5.90 -1.71 -1.33
C LEU A 264 5.22 -0.40 -0.89
N VAL A 265 4.96 0.51 -1.84
CA VAL A 265 4.25 1.78 -1.57
C VAL A 265 2.81 1.51 -1.10
N HIS A 266 2.12 0.55 -1.70
CA HIS A 266 0.77 0.16 -1.26
C HIS A 266 0.76 -0.40 0.18
N LEU A 267 1.69 -1.30 0.50
CA LEU A 267 1.81 -1.88 1.84
C LEU A 267 2.14 -0.82 2.91
N LEU A 268 2.82 0.26 2.52
CA LEU A 268 3.14 1.37 3.42
C LEU A 268 1.87 1.94 4.08
N ASP A 269 0.73 1.97 3.38
CA ASP A 269 -0.50 2.54 3.95
C ASP A 269 -1.08 1.69 5.10
N PHE A 270 -0.82 0.38 5.08
CA PHE A 270 -1.40 -0.59 6.01
C PHE A 270 -0.54 -0.90 7.22
N LEU A 271 0.63 -0.26 7.34
CA LEU A 271 1.48 -0.42 8.51
C LEU A 271 0.79 0.18 9.75
N PRO A 272 0.97 -0.42 10.93
CA PRO A 272 0.52 0.18 12.18
C PRO A 272 1.08 1.60 12.35
N ALA A 273 0.36 2.49 13.04
CA ALA A 273 0.91 3.82 13.32
C ALA A 273 2.01 3.78 14.39
N ALA A 274 1.96 2.80 15.30
CA ALA A 274 2.92 2.64 16.39
C ALA A 274 3.02 1.18 16.85
N ASP A 275 3.92 0.92 17.79
CA ASP A 275 4.12 -0.35 18.50
C ASP A 275 4.64 -1.49 17.61
N TRP A 276 5.47 -1.19 16.62
CA TRP A 276 5.93 -2.15 15.61
C TRP A 276 6.69 -3.31 16.23
N ARG A 277 7.44 -3.08 17.30
CA ARG A 277 8.09 -4.17 18.05
C ARG A 277 7.09 -5.21 18.56
N ALA A 278 5.90 -4.80 18.96
CA ALA A 278 4.86 -5.71 19.44
C ALA A 278 4.04 -6.33 18.30
N GLU A 279 4.11 -5.75 17.10
CA GLU A 279 3.30 -6.09 15.93
C GLU A 279 4.10 -6.83 14.84
N ILE A 280 5.44 -6.79 14.82
CA ILE A 280 6.29 -7.29 13.72
C ILE A 280 6.04 -8.76 13.38
N ASP A 281 5.76 -9.59 14.38
CA ASP A 281 5.47 -11.02 14.17
C ASP A 281 3.96 -11.32 14.06
N LYS A 282 3.09 -10.32 14.25
CA LYS A 282 1.62 -10.50 14.32
C LYS A 282 0.91 -9.85 13.14
N ASP A 283 1.48 -8.79 12.59
CA ASP A 283 0.89 -8.01 11.52
C ASP A 283 1.43 -8.45 10.15
N LEU A 284 0.57 -9.14 9.40
CA LEU A 284 0.89 -9.66 8.08
C LEU A 284 1.34 -8.57 7.09
N PHE A 285 0.84 -7.33 7.22
CA PHE A 285 1.24 -6.24 6.34
C PHE A 285 2.65 -5.74 6.70
N LEU A 286 2.95 -5.59 7.99
CA LEU A 286 4.28 -5.22 8.45
C LEU A 286 5.33 -6.29 8.09
N MET A 287 5.00 -7.56 8.26
CA MET A 287 5.86 -8.69 7.84
C MET A 287 6.15 -8.65 6.34
N ASN A 288 5.10 -8.54 5.51
CA ASN A 288 5.26 -8.53 4.05
C ASN A 288 6.00 -7.27 3.58
N PHE A 289 5.75 -6.12 4.19
CA PHE A 289 6.46 -4.88 3.90
C PHE A 289 7.95 -5.00 4.19
N ALA A 290 8.31 -5.47 5.40
CA ALA A 290 9.70 -5.63 5.79
C ALA A 290 10.43 -6.65 4.90
N ALA A 291 9.79 -7.78 4.58
CA ALA A 291 10.36 -8.80 3.69
C ALA A 291 10.54 -8.28 2.25
N LEU A 292 9.56 -7.55 1.72
CA LEU A 292 9.61 -6.97 0.38
C LEU A 292 10.68 -5.87 0.27
N HIS A 293 10.74 -4.98 1.27
CA HIS A 293 11.77 -3.95 1.34
C HIS A 293 13.17 -4.58 1.36
N ALA A 294 13.40 -5.54 2.26
CA ALA A 294 14.67 -6.25 2.35
C ALA A 294 15.07 -6.94 1.04
N LEU A 295 14.12 -7.58 0.34
CA LEU A 295 14.36 -8.17 -0.97
C LEU A 295 14.80 -7.12 -2.00
N LEU A 296 14.06 -6.01 -2.09
CA LEU A 296 14.35 -4.95 -3.06
C LEU A 296 15.69 -4.28 -2.79
N VAL A 297 16.05 -4.05 -1.52
CA VAL A 297 17.37 -3.56 -1.13
C VAL A 297 18.46 -4.55 -1.51
N ALA A 298 18.31 -5.83 -1.12
CA ALA A 298 19.32 -6.86 -1.36
C ALA A 298 19.57 -7.12 -2.86
N LYS A 299 18.55 -6.98 -3.70
CA LYS A 299 18.68 -7.13 -5.16
C LYS A 299 19.09 -5.84 -5.88
N GLY A 300 19.23 -4.70 -5.16
CA GLY A 300 19.50 -3.40 -5.77
C GLY A 300 18.36 -2.90 -6.66
N LYS A 301 17.12 -3.24 -6.32
CA LYS A 301 15.90 -2.97 -7.08
C LYS A 301 14.90 -2.06 -6.36
N LEU A 302 15.26 -1.50 -5.20
CA LEU A 302 14.49 -0.46 -4.55
C LEU A 302 14.67 0.87 -5.31
N VAL A 303 13.65 1.25 -6.06
CA VAL A 303 13.65 2.47 -6.91
C VAL A 303 12.60 3.49 -6.46
N ALA A 304 11.50 3.03 -5.83
CA ALA A 304 10.65 3.91 -5.05
C ALA A 304 11.40 4.34 -3.79
N ARG A 305 11.36 5.64 -3.49
CA ARG A 305 12.00 6.22 -2.32
C ARG A 305 11.15 5.92 -1.09
N VAL A 306 11.42 4.77 -0.48
CA VAL A 306 10.78 4.29 0.75
C VAL A 306 11.85 4.07 1.81
N ASP A 307 12.04 5.09 2.64
CA ASP A 307 12.94 5.07 3.78
C ASP A 307 12.35 4.15 4.86
N PHE A 308 13.11 3.11 5.21
CA PHE A 308 12.73 2.17 6.26
C PHE A 308 13.99 1.56 6.86
N ASP A 309 14.08 1.62 8.17
CA ASP A 309 15.10 0.98 8.97
C ASP A 309 14.42 0.06 9.99
N LEU A 310 14.54 -1.25 9.78
CA LEU A 310 13.97 -2.24 10.68
C LEU A 310 14.62 -2.19 12.07
N ALA A 311 15.92 -1.89 12.16
CA ALA A 311 16.60 -1.80 13.45
C ALA A 311 16.07 -0.60 14.26
N GLN A 312 15.88 0.55 13.61
CA GLN A 312 15.25 1.71 14.23
C GLN A 312 13.80 1.42 14.64
N ALA A 313 13.05 0.73 13.78
CA ALA A 313 11.66 0.35 14.04
C ALA A 313 11.50 -0.61 15.24
N LEU A 314 12.51 -1.43 15.53
CA LEU A 314 12.48 -2.40 16.63
C LEU A 314 13.18 -1.90 17.91
N ALA A 315 13.77 -0.71 17.86
CA ALA A 315 14.42 -0.08 19.00
C ALA A 315 13.42 0.19 20.14
N PRO A 316 13.84 0.11 21.42
CA PRO A 316 12.97 0.43 22.54
C PRO A 316 12.48 1.89 22.44
N ALA A 317 11.17 2.12 22.56
CA ALA A 317 10.62 3.46 22.53
C ALA A 317 11.12 4.28 23.74
N PRO A 318 11.64 5.51 23.55
CA PRO A 318 12.19 6.32 24.63
C PRO A 318 11.14 7.02 25.53
N SER A 319 9.86 6.62 25.52
CA SER A 319 8.78 7.42 26.12
C SER A 319 8.22 6.86 27.44
N PRO A 320 8.03 7.70 28.48
CA PRO A 320 7.28 7.35 29.70
C PRO A 320 5.75 7.29 29.46
N PHE A 321 5.27 7.69 28.29
CA PHE A 321 3.87 7.52 27.86
C PHE A 321 3.70 6.16 27.17
N ALA A 322 4.12 5.10 27.84
CA ALA A 322 3.85 3.74 27.38
C ALA A 322 2.33 3.61 27.13
N PRO A 323 1.91 2.95 26.04
CA PRO A 323 0.50 2.74 25.76
C PRO A 323 -0.18 2.13 27.00
N ASP A 324 -1.37 2.64 27.34
CA ASP A 324 -2.19 2.09 28.42
C ASP A 324 -2.31 0.57 28.22
N PRO A 325 -1.86 -0.27 29.18
CA PRO A 325 -1.83 -1.72 29.05
C PRO A 325 -3.21 -2.38 28.91
N LYS A 326 -4.30 -1.60 28.91
CA LYS A 326 -5.67 -2.12 28.73
C LYS A 326 -5.99 -2.48 27.27
N ARG A 327 -5.28 -3.49 26.75
CA ARG A 327 -5.68 -4.31 25.60
C ARG A 327 -6.90 -5.14 25.98
N LEU A 328 -8.09 -4.55 25.91
CA LEU A 328 -9.34 -5.15 26.42
C LEU A 328 -10.28 -5.66 25.34
N SER A 329 -9.84 -5.75 24.08
CA SER A 329 -10.63 -6.41 23.04
C SER A 329 -10.36 -7.93 23.08
N LEU A 330 -11.42 -8.74 22.90
CA LEU A 330 -11.28 -10.19 22.73
C LEU A 330 -10.33 -10.53 21.56
N GLY A 331 -10.32 -9.71 20.50
CA GLY A 331 -9.41 -9.85 19.38
C GLY A 331 -7.94 -9.60 19.75
N ASP A 332 -7.67 -8.63 20.64
CA ASP A 332 -6.31 -8.35 21.12
C ASP A 332 -5.78 -9.49 21.99
N LEU A 333 -6.62 -10.02 22.89
CA LEU A 333 -6.29 -11.20 23.70
C LEU A 333 -5.94 -12.39 22.79
N ILE A 334 -6.84 -12.72 21.86
CA ILE A 334 -6.61 -13.80 20.89
C ILE A 334 -5.29 -13.59 20.13
N ARG A 335 -5.03 -12.38 19.63
CA ARG A 335 -3.82 -12.07 18.87
C ARG A 335 -2.54 -12.15 19.70
N ASP A 336 -2.63 -11.88 21.00
CA ASP A 336 -1.49 -11.98 21.91
C ASP A 336 -1.17 -13.42 22.34
N TYR A 337 -2.15 -14.32 22.32
CA TYR A 337 -1.95 -15.74 22.66
C TYR A 337 -1.77 -16.66 21.44
N VAL A 338 -2.21 -16.27 20.23
CA VAL A 338 -2.02 -17.09 19.02
C VAL A 338 -0.62 -16.88 18.45
N PRO A 339 0.20 -17.94 18.29
CA PRO A 339 1.51 -17.84 17.67
C PRO A 339 1.49 -17.17 16.29
N SER A 340 2.52 -16.35 16.01
CA SER A 340 2.72 -15.64 14.74
C SER A 340 2.58 -16.54 13.50
N ALA A 341 3.17 -17.73 13.55
CA ALA A 341 3.09 -18.73 12.49
C ALA A 341 1.63 -19.12 12.16
N ILE A 342 0.76 -19.19 13.17
CA ILE A 342 -0.66 -19.52 12.99
C ILE A 342 -1.40 -18.32 12.38
N GLN A 343 -1.13 -17.09 12.82
CA GLN A 343 -1.74 -15.89 12.24
C GLN A 343 -1.39 -15.73 10.76
N ALA A 344 -0.11 -15.93 10.42
CA ALA A 344 0.36 -15.96 9.04
C ALA A 344 -0.31 -17.10 8.24
N ALA A 345 -0.42 -18.30 8.82
CA ALA A 345 -1.09 -19.43 8.15
C ALA A 345 -2.57 -19.15 7.85
N ILE A 346 -3.27 -18.45 8.74
CA ILE A 346 -4.67 -18.03 8.52
C ILE A 346 -4.77 -17.10 7.31
N GLY A 347 -3.95 -16.03 7.27
CA GLY A 347 -3.94 -15.11 6.13
C GLY A 347 -3.64 -15.80 4.79
N ARG A 348 -2.64 -16.70 4.79
CA ARG A 348 -2.29 -17.50 3.60
C ARG A 348 -3.42 -18.42 3.15
N LYS A 349 -4.13 -19.03 4.10
CA LYS A 349 -5.27 -19.92 3.82
C LYS A 349 -6.46 -19.15 3.23
N GLU A 350 -6.72 -17.93 3.68
CA GLU A 350 -7.78 -17.09 3.11
C GLU A 350 -7.47 -16.73 1.65
N ILE A 351 -6.23 -16.35 1.30
CA ILE A 351 -5.85 -16.09 -0.11
C ILE A 351 -6.03 -17.33 -0.99
N ALA A 352 -5.64 -18.51 -0.49
CA ALA A 352 -5.83 -19.77 -1.21
C ALA A 352 -7.32 -20.07 -1.42
N LYS A 353 -8.15 -19.83 -0.39
CA LYS A 353 -9.60 -19.99 -0.45
C LYS A 353 -10.23 -19.02 -1.47
N TYR A 354 -9.87 -17.75 -1.42
CA TYR A 354 -10.36 -16.74 -2.36
C TYR A 354 -9.97 -17.09 -3.79
N SER A 355 -8.71 -17.47 -4.03
CA SER A 355 -8.25 -17.83 -5.37
C SER A 355 -8.95 -19.09 -5.90
N LYS A 356 -9.09 -20.13 -5.08
CA LYS A 356 -9.85 -21.34 -5.45
C LYS A 356 -11.29 -21.04 -5.83
N ALA A 357 -11.96 -20.14 -5.11
CA ALA A 357 -13.37 -19.82 -5.33
C ALA A 357 -13.67 -19.16 -6.70
N ILE A 358 -12.66 -18.58 -7.35
CA ILE A 358 -12.79 -17.95 -8.68
C ILE A 358 -11.95 -18.65 -9.76
N GLY A 359 -11.34 -19.81 -9.44
CA GLY A 359 -10.47 -20.51 -10.38
C GLY A 359 -9.15 -19.78 -10.68
N HIS A 360 -8.68 -18.89 -9.80
CA HIS A 360 -7.40 -18.19 -9.96
C HIS A 360 -6.23 -19.11 -9.57
N ASP A 361 -5.31 -19.30 -10.50
CA ASP A 361 -4.08 -20.07 -10.32
C ASP A 361 -2.98 -19.20 -9.68
N LEU A 362 -2.55 -19.64 -8.49
CA LEU A 362 -1.49 -19.00 -7.72
C LEU A 362 -0.08 -19.55 -8.06
N ALA A 363 0.06 -20.37 -9.10
CA ALA A 363 1.35 -20.79 -9.62
C ALA A 363 2.07 -19.61 -10.28
N PHE A 364 3.39 -19.60 -10.16
CA PHE A 364 4.26 -18.67 -10.83
C PHE A 364 5.54 -19.36 -11.29
N ALA A 365 6.18 -18.82 -12.32
CA ALA A 365 7.45 -19.32 -12.83
C ALA A 365 8.44 -18.17 -13.04
N VAL A 366 9.59 -18.24 -12.36
CA VAL A 366 10.70 -17.28 -12.52
C VAL A 366 11.65 -17.83 -13.58
N LYS A 367 11.95 -17.04 -14.61
CA LYS A 367 12.73 -17.50 -15.77
C LYS A 367 14.02 -16.70 -15.97
N PRO A 368 15.17 -17.39 -16.18
CA PRO A 368 16.41 -16.74 -16.60
C PRO A 368 16.35 -16.33 -18.08
N PRO A 369 17.27 -15.46 -18.56
CA PRO A 369 17.47 -15.18 -19.97
C PRO A 369 17.72 -16.45 -20.77
N ARG A 370 17.28 -16.48 -22.03
CA ARG A 370 17.57 -17.61 -22.91
C ARG A 370 19.04 -17.53 -23.33
N SER A 371 19.73 -18.68 -23.35
CA SER A 371 21.17 -18.78 -23.65
C SER A 371 21.61 -18.21 -25.00
N ARG A 372 20.68 -17.91 -25.92
CA ARG A 372 20.99 -17.31 -27.22
C ARG A 372 21.12 -15.78 -27.21
N ASP A 373 20.75 -15.11 -26.12
CA ASP A 373 20.80 -13.64 -26.03
C ASP A 373 22.16 -13.12 -25.50
N PHE A 374 23.11 -14.02 -25.19
CA PHE A 374 24.45 -13.68 -24.69
C PHE A 374 25.53 -13.50 -25.77
N HIS A 375 25.19 -13.68 -27.06
CA HIS A 375 26.13 -13.52 -28.18
C HIS A 375 25.77 -12.32 -29.06
N ALA A 376 25.82 -11.12 -28.47
CA ALA A 376 25.82 -9.88 -29.25
C ALA A 376 26.68 -8.80 -28.56
N ASP A 377 27.85 -9.18 -28.05
CA ASP A 377 28.99 -8.27 -27.92
C ASP A 377 30.27 -9.07 -28.11
N GLY A 378 30.46 -9.51 -29.35
CA GLY A 378 31.72 -10.05 -29.82
C GLY A 378 32.75 -8.93 -29.90
N THR A 379 33.34 -8.56 -28.76
CA THR A 379 34.70 -7.99 -28.79
C THR A 379 35.62 -9.09 -29.30
N ALA A 380 35.82 -9.09 -30.62
CA ALA A 380 36.80 -9.91 -31.29
C ALA A 380 38.17 -9.62 -30.65
N ALA A 381 38.63 -10.54 -29.81
CA ALA A 381 40.02 -10.61 -29.40
C ALA A 381 40.86 -10.78 -30.68
N ARG A 382 41.49 -9.69 -31.13
CA ARG A 382 42.50 -9.72 -32.17
C ARG A 382 43.65 -10.59 -31.68
N SER A 383 43.78 -11.78 -32.25
CA SER A 383 45.01 -12.57 -32.18
C SER A 383 46.19 -11.74 -32.70
N PRO A 384 47.34 -11.73 -32.01
CA PRO A 384 48.53 -11.06 -32.53
C PRO A 384 49.06 -11.85 -33.74
N SER A 385 49.05 -11.17 -34.89
CA SER A 385 49.73 -11.60 -36.11
C SER A 385 51.22 -11.79 -35.82
N LYS A 386 51.68 -13.03 -35.93
CA LYS A 386 53.10 -13.34 -36.18
C LYS A 386 53.47 -12.73 -37.53
N LYS A 387 54.33 -11.72 -37.53
CA LYS A 387 55.18 -11.40 -38.69
C LYS A 387 56.61 -11.80 -38.37
N ALA A 388 57.11 -12.68 -39.21
CA ALA A 388 58.50 -13.06 -39.31
C ALA A 388 59.29 -12.01 -40.12
N ALA A 389 60.58 -11.89 -39.76
CA ALA A 389 61.76 -11.58 -40.57
C ALA A 389 61.79 -10.30 -41.42
N ALA A 390 62.67 -9.38 -41.04
CA ALA A 390 63.94 -9.10 -41.74
C ALA A 390 64.91 -8.43 -40.77
#